data_AF-A0A2B6S4B0-F1
#
_entry.id   AF-A0A2B6S4B0-F1
#
_cell.length_a   1.000
_cell.length_b   1.000
_cell.length_c   1.000
_cell.angle_alpha   90.00
_cell.angle_beta   90.00
_cell.angle_gamma   90.00
#
_symmetry.space_group_name_H-M   'P 1'
#
loop_
_entity.id
_entity.type
_entity.pdbx_description
1 polymer ?
#
loop_
_entity_poly.entity_id
_entity_poly.type
_entity_poly.pdbx_seq_one_letter_code
_entity_poly.pdbx_strand_id
1 'polypeptide(L)'
;MARKKAVKVLRKQKKRESIQRFTQKQNIGRACLTAKEFRLLQRMSHSSKALRNVGLYTIKQSYLNNKKMATVKEVDTAMQTDTNYWGMQSNSVQAIRRALFTEVKSFFKALEQWKKKNETFTGRPKFPNYSRSTDKRIIEIYQVPKVDDNGYWMIPMNVAFRKKFGSIKIRMPKNLRNKK
;
A
#
# COMPACT_ATOMS: atom_id res chain seq x y z
N MET A 1 -43.87 25.88 12.33
CA MET A 1 -43.01 25.49 11.20
C MET A 1 -42.43 24.09 11.44
N ALA A 2 -42.95 23.06 10.77
CA ALA A 2 -42.49 21.68 10.96
C ALA A 2 -41.18 21.42 10.19
N ARG A 3 -40.10 21.04 10.90
CA ARG A 3 -38.81 20.68 10.28
C ARG A 3 -38.99 19.41 9.43
N LYS A 4 -38.78 19.52 8.12
CA LYS A 4 -38.71 18.38 7.19
C LYS A 4 -37.59 17.42 7.62
N LYS A 5 -37.91 16.14 7.83
CA LYS A 5 -36.92 15.08 8.14
C LYS A 5 -35.98 14.89 6.95
N ALA A 6 -34.67 14.78 7.22
CA ALA A 6 -33.65 14.54 6.21
C ALA A 6 -33.90 13.20 5.50
N VAL A 7 -33.94 13.23 4.17
CA VAL A 7 -34.06 12.05 3.31
C VAL A 7 -32.81 11.19 3.51
N LYS A 8 -32.97 10.01 4.13
CA LYS A 8 -31.92 8.99 4.18
C LYS A 8 -31.75 8.42 2.78
N VAL A 9 -30.80 8.97 2.01
CA VAL A 9 -30.34 8.36 0.77
C VAL A 9 -29.64 7.06 1.13
N LEU A 10 -30.36 5.94 1.02
CA LEU A 10 -29.78 4.60 1.05
C LEU A 10 -28.85 4.49 -0.16
N ARG A 11 -27.55 4.76 0.05
CA ARG A 11 -26.53 4.43 -0.95
C ARG A 11 -26.58 2.92 -1.15
N LYS A 12 -27.13 2.49 -2.29
CA LYS A 12 -27.10 1.09 -2.74
C LYS A 12 -25.68 0.56 -2.53
N GLN A 13 -25.51 -0.41 -1.65
CA GLN A 13 -24.25 -1.14 -1.56
C GLN A 13 -24.04 -1.78 -2.94
N LYS A 14 -22.99 -1.34 -3.64
CA LYS A 14 -22.62 -1.91 -4.94
C LYS A 14 -22.43 -3.41 -4.70
N LYS A 15 -23.24 -4.25 -5.34
CA LYS A 15 -23.08 -5.71 -5.32
C LYS A 15 -21.62 -5.98 -5.66
N ARG A 16 -20.87 -6.53 -4.71
CA ARG A 16 -19.54 -7.06 -5.01
C ARG A 16 -19.82 -8.31 -5.83
N GLU A 17 -19.79 -8.19 -7.14
CA GLU A 17 -19.69 -9.35 -8.04
C GLU A 17 -18.62 -10.29 -7.50
N SER A 18 -18.74 -11.59 -7.79
CA SER A 18 -17.74 -12.59 -7.45
C SER A 18 -16.43 -12.24 -8.16
N ILE A 19 -15.63 -11.33 -7.57
CA ILE A 19 -14.33 -10.93 -8.10
C ILE A 19 -13.44 -12.15 -7.94
N GLN A 20 -13.32 -12.92 -9.03
CA GLN A 20 -12.38 -14.02 -9.12
C GLN A 20 -10.98 -13.41 -9.17
N ARG A 21 -10.28 -13.46 -8.03
CA ARG A 21 -8.92 -12.93 -7.91
C ARG A 21 -7.95 -13.96 -8.45
N PHE A 22 -7.55 -13.79 -9.71
CA PHE A 22 -6.46 -14.58 -10.27
C PHE A 22 -5.12 -13.95 -9.89
N THR A 23 -4.28 -14.71 -9.20
CA THR A 23 -2.88 -14.34 -8.95
C THR A 23 -1.99 -14.98 -9.99
N GLN A 24 -1.27 -14.17 -10.75
CA GLN A 24 -0.24 -14.66 -11.67
C GLN A 24 1.15 -14.23 -11.18
N LYS A 25 2.06 -15.19 -11.04
CA LYS A 25 3.47 -14.92 -10.80
C LYS A 25 4.18 -14.75 -12.13
N GLN A 26 4.88 -13.64 -12.31
CA GLN A 26 5.73 -13.39 -13.48
C GLN A 26 7.16 -13.13 -13.04
N ASN A 27 8.11 -13.79 -13.69
CA ASN A 27 9.53 -13.56 -13.44
C ASN A 27 10.00 -12.36 -14.27
N ILE A 28 10.18 -11.22 -13.62
CA ILE A 28 10.68 -9.96 -14.22
C ILE A 28 12.22 -9.87 -14.18
N GLY A 29 12.91 -11.00 -14.34
CA GLY A 29 14.36 -11.13 -14.19
C GLY A 29 15.18 -10.60 -15.38
N ARG A 30 16.43 -11.04 -15.50
CA ARG A 30 17.45 -10.53 -16.46
C ARG A 30 17.01 -10.48 -17.93
N ALA A 31 16.05 -11.31 -18.34
CA ALA A 31 15.51 -11.32 -19.71
C ALA A 31 14.44 -10.25 -19.96
N CYS A 32 13.86 -9.64 -18.92
CA CYS A 32 12.76 -8.70 -19.02
C CYS A 32 13.12 -7.27 -18.61
N LEU A 33 14.06 -7.09 -17.69
CA LEU A 33 14.51 -5.78 -17.21
C LEU A 33 16.01 -5.63 -17.40
N THR A 34 16.41 -4.46 -17.87
CA THR A 34 17.82 -4.05 -17.85
C THR A 34 18.33 -3.94 -16.40
N ALA A 35 19.66 -4.01 -16.21
CA ALA A 35 20.26 -3.83 -14.88
C ALA A 35 19.88 -2.48 -14.24
N LYS A 36 19.73 -1.43 -15.06
CA LYS A 36 19.30 -0.09 -14.63
C LYS A 36 17.84 -0.10 -14.13
N GLU A 37 16.93 -0.68 -14.90
CA GLU A 37 15.51 -0.79 -14.51
C GLU A 37 15.31 -1.65 -13.26
N PHE A 38 16.08 -2.75 -13.15
CA PHE A 38 16.02 -3.60 -11.96
C PHE A 38 16.47 -2.86 -10.70
N ARG A 39 17.59 -2.13 -10.76
CA ARG A 39 18.07 -1.28 -9.66
C ARG A 39 17.06 -0.19 -9.31
N LEU A 40 16.39 0.37 -10.31
CA LEU A 40 15.34 1.37 -10.10
C LEU A 40 14.12 0.77 -9.39
N LEU A 41 13.69 -0.42 -9.77
CA LEU A 41 12.60 -1.14 -9.10
C LEU A 41 12.96 -1.48 -7.65
N GLN A 42 14.19 -1.89 -7.40
CA GLN A 42 14.71 -2.12 -6.04
C GLN A 42 14.65 -0.84 -5.20
N ARG A 43 15.02 0.31 -5.77
CA ARG A 43 14.91 1.61 -5.09
C ARG A 43 13.46 1.96 -4.76
N MET A 44 12.51 1.73 -5.66
CA MET A 44 11.09 1.93 -5.37
C MET A 44 10.58 1.01 -4.26
N SER A 45 11.00 -0.26 -4.26
CA SER A 45 10.65 -1.22 -3.19
C SER A 45 11.20 -0.78 -1.84
N HIS A 46 12.42 -0.22 -1.82
CA HIS A 46 13.00 0.39 -0.64
C HIS A 46 12.18 1.60 -0.17
N SER A 47 11.79 2.50 -1.07
CA SER A 47 10.95 3.65 -0.72
C SER A 47 9.59 3.24 -0.15
N SER A 48 8.93 2.24 -0.74
CA SER A 48 7.69 1.67 -0.20
C SER A 48 7.87 1.18 1.26
N LYS A 49 8.98 0.49 1.52
CA LYS A 49 9.33 0.03 2.86
C LYS A 49 9.55 1.18 3.84
N ALA A 50 10.36 2.16 3.45
CA ALA A 50 10.70 3.32 4.29
C ALA A 50 9.44 4.07 4.69
N LEU A 51 8.56 4.40 3.73
CA LEU A 51 7.30 5.09 3.99
C LEU A 51 6.39 4.32 4.95
N ARG A 52 6.31 3.00 4.83
CA ARG A 52 5.56 2.19 5.79
C ARG A 52 6.15 2.26 7.19
N ASN A 53 7.48 2.23 7.33
CA ASN A 53 8.14 2.35 8.62
C ASN A 53 7.95 3.75 9.24
N VAL A 54 7.98 4.81 8.42
CA VAL A 54 7.64 6.19 8.85
C VAL A 54 6.22 6.24 9.40
N GLY A 55 5.24 5.74 8.66
CA GLY A 55 3.86 5.72 9.15
C GLY A 55 3.69 4.90 10.43
N LEU A 56 4.35 3.75 10.51
CA LEU A 56 4.34 2.91 11.71
C LEU A 56 4.98 3.62 12.90
N TYR A 57 6.08 4.34 12.67
CA TYR A 57 6.75 5.14 13.70
C TYR A 57 5.82 6.24 14.22
N THR A 58 5.17 7.01 13.34
CA THR A 58 4.21 8.05 13.72
C THR A 58 3.08 7.49 14.58
N ILE A 59 2.53 6.33 14.20
CA ILE A 59 1.48 5.65 14.98
C ILE A 59 2.00 5.22 16.35
N LYS A 60 3.20 4.62 16.42
CA LYS A 60 3.80 4.18 17.69
C LYS A 60 4.09 5.34 18.62
N GLN A 61 4.61 6.46 18.10
CA GLN A 61 4.88 7.67 18.89
C GLN A 61 3.58 8.26 19.46
N SER A 62 2.54 8.40 18.64
CA SER A 62 1.22 8.86 19.10
C SER A 62 0.65 7.94 20.19
N TYR A 63 0.81 6.63 20.03
CA TYR A 63 0.36 5.66 21.03
C TYR A 63 1.18 5.69 22.33
N LEU A 64 2.50 5.89 22.23
CA LEU A 64 3.37 5.96 23.40
C LEU A 64 3.03 7.17 24.27
N ASN A 65 2.92 8.35 23.64
CA ASN A 65 2.77 9.65 24.30
C ASN A 65 1.33 9.93 24.73
N ASN A 66 0.35 9.61 23.87
CA ASN A 66 -1.04 10.05 24.05
C ASN A 66 -2.01 8.88 24.29
N LYS A 67 -1.54 7.63 24.24
CA LYS A 67 -2.36 6.40 24.26
C LYS A 67 -3.45 6.35 23.19
N LYS A 68 -3.28 7.11 22.11
CA LYS A 68 -4.22 7.24 20.99
C LYS A 68 -3.58 6.79 19.68
N MET A 69 -4.41 6.46 18.71
CA MET A 69 -3.95 6.13 17.36
C MET A 69 -3.71 7.43 16.58
N ALA A 70 -2.59 7.52 15.85
CA ALA A 70 -2.36 8.63 14.95
C ALA A 70 -3.46 8.70 13.88
N THR A 71 -3.89 9.91 13.58
CA THR A 71 -4.85 10.22 12.53
C THR A 71 -4.26 9.95 11.15
N VAL A 72 -5.14 9.79 10.15
CA VAL A 72 -4.71 9.64 8.76
C VAL A 72 -3.91 10.86 8.30
N LYS A 73 -4.28 12.07 8.74
CA LYS A 73 -3.61 13.32 8.38
C LYS A 73 -2.18 13.36 8.94
N GLU A 74 -1.98 13.04 10.22
CA GLU A 74 -0.63 13.02 10.83
C GLU A 74 0.29 12.02 10.13
N VAL A 75 -0.22 10.83 9.82
CA VAL A 75 0.56 9.81 9.09
C VAL A 75 0.86 10.27 7.67
N ASP A 76 -0.09 10.91 6.98
CA ASP A 76 0.09 11.40 5.62
C ASP A 76 1.11 12.54 5.56
N THR A 77 1.03 13.50 6.48
CA THR A 77 2.01 14.58 6.61
C THR A 77 3.41 14.01 6.86
N ALA A 78 3.54 13.06 7.80
CA ALA A 78 4.84 12.43 8.08
C ALA A 78 5.40 11.65 6.87
N MET A 79 4.54 10.98 6.10
CA MET A 79 4.96 10.31 4.87
C MET A 79 5.40 11.32 3.80
N GLN A 80 4.69 12.43 3.63
CA GLN A 80 4.99 13.46 2.62
C GLN A 80 6.30 14.21 2.89
N THR A 81 6.66 14.39 4.17
CA THR A 81 7.93 15.05 4.54
C THR A 81 9.15 14.12 4.40
N ASP A 82 8.93 12.82 4.25
CA ASP A 82 10.03 11.84 4.12
C ASP A 82 10.65 11.87 2.71
N THR A 83 11.98 11.75 2.66
CA THR A 83 12.74 11.79 1.39
C THR A 83 12.38 10.66 0.42
N ASN A 84 11.82 9.54 0.94
CA ASN A 84 11.38 8.41 0.13
C ASN A 84 10.02 8.63 -0.53
N TYR A 85 9.26 9.67 -0.16
CA TYR A 85 7.94 9.95 -0.73
C TYR A 85 8.03 10.16 -2.25
N TRP A 86 9.04 10.90 -2.68
CA TRP A 86 9.36 11.16 -4.09
C TRP A 86 9.55 9.87 -4.89
N GLY A 87 9.98 8.77 -4.24
CA GLY A 87 10.23 7.47 -4.86
C GLY A 87 8.98 6.68 -5.25
N MET A 88 7.80 7.14 -4.81
CA MET A 88 6.55 6.42 -4.98
C MET A 88 5.47 7.27 -5.67
N GLN A 89 4.60 6.59 -6.40
CA GLN A 89 3.38 7.20 -6.94
C GLN A 89 2.32 7.33 -5.84
N SER A 90 1.51 8.38 -5.91
CA SER A 90 0.52 8.72 -4.87
C SER A 90 -0.46 7.59 -4.55
N ASN A 91 -0.95 6.84 -5.54
CA ASN A 91 -1.86 5.72 -5.26
C ASN A 91 -1.15 4.58 -4.50
N SER A 92 0.12 4.32 -4.81
CA SER A 92 0.91 3.35 -4.05
C SER A 92 1.15 3.81 -2.60
N VAL A 93 1.36 5.11 -2.37
CA VAL A 93 1.45 5.64 -0.98
C VAL A 93 0.13 5.47 -0.24
N GLN A 94 -1.00 5.74 -0.89
CA GLN A 94 -2.33 5.48 -0.31
C GLN A 94 -2.54 4.01 0.00
N ALA A 95 -2.04 3.11 -0.85
CA ALA A 95 -2.07 1.66 -0.64
C ALA A 95 -1.30 1.25 0.61
N ILE A 96 -0.05 1.70 0.72
CA ILE A 96 0.83 1.48 1.88
C ILE A 96 0.13 1.94 3.16
N ARG A 97 -0.47 3.13 3.15
CA ARG A 97 -1.21 3.68 4.28
C ARG A 97 -2.40 2.79 4.65
N ARG A 98 -3.22 2.37 3.69
CA ARG A 98 -4.38 1.48 3.94
C ARG A 98 -3.95 0.14 4.54
N ALA A 99 -2.91 -0.47 3.99
CA ALA A 99 -2.36 -1.73 4.49
C ALA A 99 -1.87 -1.57 5.94
N LEU A 100 -1.11 -0.50 6.22
CA LEU A 100 -0.62 -0.17 7.56
C LEU A 100 -1.76 0.04 8.57
N PHE A 101 -2.75 0.85 8.23
CA PHE A 101 -3.91 1.09 9.12
C PHE A 101 -4.69 -0.19 9.39
N THR A 102 -4.82 -1.07 8.39
CA THR A 102 -5.48 -2.37 8.55
C THR A 102 -4.70 -3.28 9.50
N GLU A 103 -3.37 -3.34 9.34
CA GLU A 103 -2.47 -4.10 10.20
C GLU A 103 -2.54 -3.63 11.66
N VAL A 104 -2.42 -2.31 11.90
CA VAL A 104 -2.48 -1.75 13.25
C VAL A 104 -3.87 -1.90 13.86
N LYS A 105 -4.94 -1.73 13.08
CA LYS A 105 -6.31 -1.97 13.57
C LYS A 105 -6.50 -3.43 13.98
N SER A 106 -5.92 -4.37 13.24
CA SER A 106 -5.95 -5.79 13.61
C SER A 106 -5.21 -6.05 14.92
N PHE A 107 -4.06 -5.38 15.14
CA PHE A 107 -3.34 -5.46 16.41
C PHE A 107 -4.21 -4.97 17.59
N PHE A 108 -4.85 -3.81 17.46
CA PHE A 108 -5.69 -3.28 18.54
C PHE A 108 -6.89 -4.18 18.85
N LYS A 109 -7.52 -4.77 17.82
CA LYS A 109 -8.58 -5.77 18.01
C LYS A 109 -8.07 -7.00 18.75
N ALA A 110 -6.92 -7.54 18.35
CA ALA A 110 -6.31 -8.67 19.04
C ALA A 110 -5.98 -8.33 20.50
N LEU A 111 -5.46 -7.12 20.76
CA LEU A 111 -5.15 -6.65 22.11
C LEU A 111 -6.41 -6.51 22.98
N GLU A 112 -7.52 -6.02 22.42
CA GLU A 112 -8.80 -5.92 23.12
C GLU A 112 -9.37 -7.31 23.45
N GLN A 113 -9.32 -8.24 22.49
CA GLN A 113 -9.76 -9.62 22.70
C GLN A 113 -8.90 -10.34 23.74
N TRP A 114 -7.58 -10.16 23.67
CA TRP A 114 -6.65 -10.70 24.66
C TRP A 114 -7.06 -10.22 26.06
N LYS A 115 -7.19 -8.90 26.29
CA LYS A 115 -7.63 -8.34 27.59
C LYS A 115 -8.92 -8.94 28.14
N LYS A 116 -9.83 -9.40 27.28
CA LYS A 116 -11.11 -10.03 27.66
C LYS A 116 -10.98 -11.54 27.92
N LYS A 117 -10.19 -12.24 27.10
CA LYS A 117 -9.99 -13.69 27.12
C LYS A 117 -8.53 -14.01 26.85
N ASN A 118 -7.69 -13.94 27.88
CA ASN A 118 -6.25 -14.18 27.74
C ASN A 118 -5.95 -15.64 27.31
N GLU A 119 -6.77 -16.60 27.76
CA GLU A 119 -6.59 -18.04 27.55
C GLU A 119 -6.67 -18.47 26.08
N THR A 120 -7.39 -17.72 25.23
CA THR A 120 -7.50 -18.05 23.79
C THR A 120 -6.27 -17.63 22.98
N PHE A 121 -5.27 -17.04 23.64
CA PHE A 121 -4.05 -16.57 23.00
C PHE A 121 -2.83 -17.28 23.59
N THR A 122 -1.87 -17.61 22.73
CA THR A 122 -0.57 -18.16 23.15
C THR A 122 0.34 -17.12 23.82
N GLY A 123 -0.06 -15.85 23.83
CA GLY A 123 0.67 -14.76 24.46
C GLY A 123 0.08 -13.39 24.15
N ARG A 124 0.65 -12.36 24.78
CA ARG A 124 0.21 -10.97 24.58
C ARG A 124 0.47 -10.51 23.14
N PRO A 125 -0.55 -9.98 22.42
CA PRO A 125 -0.36 -9.39 21.11
C PRO A 125 0.73 -8.31 21.13
N LYS A 126 1.62 -8.37 20.14
CA LYS A 126 2.73 -7.41 19.98
C LYS A 126 2.40 -6.41 18.88
N PHE A 127 2.84 -5.17 19.08
CA PHE A 127 2.71 -4.13 18.07
C PHE A 127 3.45 -4.56 16.79
N PRO A 128 2.96 -4.21 15.58
CA PRO A 128 3.68 -4.44 14.34
C PRO A 128 5.17 -4.07 14.40
N ASN A 129 6.00 -4.96 13.87
CA ASN A 129 7.44 -4.73 13.77
C ASN A 129 7.75 -3.81 12.59
N TYR A 130 8.85 -3.06 12.72
CA TYR A 130 9.43 -2.35 11.58
C TYR A 130 9.94 -3.36 10.56
N SER A 131 9.85 -3.01 9.28
CA SER A 131 10.45 -3.80 8.21
C SER A 131 11.96 -3.66 8.27
N ARG A 132 12.71 -4.76 8.16
CA ARG A 132 14.18 -4.80 8.26
C ARG A 132 14.86 -4.21 7.02
N SER A 133 16.16 -3.93 7.12
CA SER A 133 16.96 -3.37 6.02
C SER A 133 17.00 -4.28 4.78
N THR A 134 17.06 -5.60 4.98
CA THR A 134 17.06 -6.62 3.93
C THR A 134 15.68 -6.92 3.36
N ASP A 135 14.62 -6.51 4.06
CA ASP A 135 13.26 -6.78 3.61
C ASP A 135 12.96 -5.98 2.34
N LYS A 136 12.31 -6.65 1.39
CA LYS A 136 11.70 -6.03 0.21
C LYS A 136 10.22 -5.83 0.53
N ARG A 137 9.66 -4.69 0.14
CA ARG A 137 8.22 -4.42 0.31
C ARG A 137 7.52 -4.40 -1.04
N ILE A 138 6.26 -4.81 -1.01
CA ILE A 138 5.35 -4.79 -2.15
C ILE A 138 5.16 -3.34 -2.61
N ILE A 139 5.14 -3.14 -3.92
CA ILE A 139 4.65 -1.91 -4.55
C ILE A 139 3.23 -2.21 -5.03
N GLU A 140 2.23 -1.70 -4.33
CA GLU A 140 0.83 -1.88 -4.71
C GLU A 140 0.45 -0.88 -5.81
N ILE A 141 -0.07 -1.39 -6.92
CA ILE A 141 -0.53 -0.62 -8.08
C ILE A 141 -2.00 -0.96 -8.30
N TYR A 142 -2.89 -0.01 -8.02
CA TYR A 142 -4.35 -0.21 -8.18
C TYR A 142 -4.84 -0.01 -9.60
N GLN A 143 -4.17 0.85 -10.37
CA GLN A 143 -4.53 1.17 -11.74
C GLN A 143 -3.32 0.85 -12.60
N VAL A 144 -3.38 -0.27 -13.31
CA VAL A 144 -2.41 -0.56 -14.35
C VAL A 144 -2.66 0.44 -15.49
N PRO A 145 -1.63 1.19 -15.93
CA PRO A 145 -1.74 2.06 -17.09
C PRO A 145 -2.14 1.29 -18.34
N LYS A 146 -2.65 2.02 -19.34
CA LYS A 146 -2.95 1.46 -20.65
C LYS A 146 -1.74 0.69 -21.19
N VAL A 147 -2.02 -0.52 -21.67
CA VAL A 147 -1.05 -1.36 -22.37
C VAL A 147 -0.91 -0.81 -23.79
N ASP A 148 0.32 -0.70 -24.28
CA ASP A 148 0.59 -0.28 -25.66
C ASP A 148 0.33 -1.43 -26.66
N ASP A 149 0.36 -1.11 -27.96
CA ASP A 149 0.10 -2.07 -29.04
C ASP A 149 1.12 -3.24 -29.04
N ASN A 150 2.31 -3.00 -28.51
CA ASN A 150 3.36 -4.01 -28.35
C ASN A 150 3.14 -4.91 -27.11
N GLY A 151 2.11 -4.62 -26.31
CA GLY A 151 1.73 -5.35 -25.12
C GLY A 151 2.61 -5.04 -23.91
N TYR A 152 3.18 -3.84 -23.82
CA TYR A 152 3.92 -3.32 -22.68
C TYR A 152 3.10 -2.28 -21.92
N TRP A 153 3.36 -2.18 -20.62
CA TRP A 153 2.82 -1.12 -19.78
C TRP A 153 3.95 -0.52 -18.94
N MET A 154 3.78 0.74 -18.54
CA MET A 154 4.75 1.44 -17.70
C MET A 154 4.37 1.35 -16.24
N ILE A 155 5.34 1.07 -15.36
CA ILE A 155 5.10 1.15 -13.92
C ILE A 155 4.77 2.62 -13.57
N PRO A 156 3.64 2.90 -12.88
CA PRO A 156 3.33 4.23 -12.39
C PRO A 156 4.40 4.74 -11.43
N MET A 157 4.85 5.97 -11.65
CA MET A 157 5.88 6.62 -10.86
C MET A 157 5.51 8.09 -10.61
N ASN A 158 6.13 8.69 -9.60
CA ASN A 158 6.14 10.13 -9.45
C ASN A 158 6.77 10.78 -10.71
N VAL A 159 6.20 11.90 -11.16
CA VAL A 159 6.65 12.59 -12.39
C VAL A 159 8.10 13.03 -12.30
N ALA A 160 8.52 13.62 -11.19
CA ALA A 160 9.89 14.10 -10.99
C ALA A 160 10.88 12.93 -10.88
N PHE A 161 10.48 11.85 -10.19
CA PHE A 161 11.24 10.61 -10.13
C PHE A 161 11.49 10.01 -11.51
N ARG A 162 10.43 9.90 -12.31
CA ARG A 162 10.49 9.36 -13.68
C ARG A 162 11.37 10.21 -14.59
N LYS A 163 11.30 11.54 -14.49
CA LYS A 163 12.18 12.45 -15.25
C LYS A 163 13.65 12.22 -14.92
N LYS A 164 13.98 11.97 -13.65
CA LYS A 164 15.37 11.78 -13.19
C LYS A 164 15.94 10.39 -13.52
N PHE A 165 15.16 9.33 -13.33
CA PHE A 165 15.68 7.96 -13.40
C PHE A 165 15.22 7.17 -14.64
N GLY A 166 14.25 7.69 -15.39
CA GLY A 166 13.60 7.00 -16.50
C GLY A 166 12.34 6.24 -16.07
N SER A 167 11.75 5.52 -17.01
CA SER A 167 10.59 4.64 -16.78
C SER A 167 11.01 3.18 -16.77
N ILE A 168 10.16 2.32 -16.19
CA ILE A 168 10.29 0.87 -16.27
C ILE A 168 9.11 0.36 -17.09
N LYS A 169 9.39 -0.39 -18.15
CA LYS A 169 8.38 -1.05 -18.98
C LYS A 169 8.31 -2.52 -18.63
N ILE A 170 7.11 -3.04 -18.43
CA ILE A 170 6.86 -4.46 -18.19
C ILE A 170 5.96 -4.99 -19.30
N ARG A 171 6.31 -6.16 -19.86
CA ARG A 171 5.49 -6.85 -20.83
C ARG A 171 4.31 -7.54 -20.14
N MET A 172 3.08 -7.27 -20.57
CA MET A 172 1.91 -7.98 -20.09
C MET A 172 2.03 -9.49 -20.38
N PRO A 173 1.63 -10.35 -19.44
CA PRO A 173 1.58 -11.79 -19.66
C PRO A 173 0.73 -12.15 -20.88
N LYS A 174 1.19 -13.13 -21.68
CA LYS A 174 0.54 -13.52 -22.94
C LYS A 174 -0.94 -13.89 -22.76
N ASN A 175 -1.28 -14.54 -21.65
CA ASN A 175 -2.63 -14.97 -21.28
C ASN A 175 -3.61 -13.82 -20.94
N LEU A 176 -3.10 -12.60 -20.73
CA LEU A 176 -3.90 -11.40 -20.42
C LEU A 176 -3.96 -10.40 -21.57
N ARG A 177 -3.19 -10.59 -22.65
CA ARG A 177 -3.09 -9.62 -23.76
C ARG A 177 -4.40 -9.36 -24.49
N ASN A 178 -5.25 -10.38 -24.60
CA ASN A 178 -6.48 -10.34 -25.40
C ASN A 178 -7.76 -10.35 -24.55
N LYS A 179 -7.64 -10.26 -23.21
CA LYS A 179 -8.80 -10.24 -22.31
C LYS A 179 -9.13 -8.78 -21.99
N LYS A 180 -10.29 -8.33 -22.46
CA LYS A 180 -10.87 -7.01 -22.13
C LYS A 180 -11.46 -7.00 -20.72
#